data_AF-A0ABD1M4D5-F1
#
_entry.id   AF-A0ABD1M4D5-F1
#
_cell.length_a   1.000
_cell.length_b   1.000
_cell.length_c   1.000
_cell.angle_alpha   90.00
_cell.angle_beta   90.00
_cell.angle_gamma   90.00
#
_symmetry.space_group_name_H-M   'P 1'
#
loop_
_entity.id
_entity.type
_entity.pdbx_description
1 polymer ?
#
loop_
_entity_poly.entity_id
_entity_poly.type
_entity_poly.pdbx_seq_one_letter_code
_entity_poly.pdbx_strand_id
1 'polypeptide(L)'
;MEVKHNKLSLLGRKYELFEIEENESIQAMFGKFQTIINELSFLGGTYDNFDHIDKILRSLPRKWRPQVTTLRASKNLQKLSLEELIGHLKVHEPELQQDDVGRKQKSMFRKIN
;
A
#
# COMPACT_ATOMS: atom_id res chain seq x y z
N MET A 1 -30.77 1.57 -11.53
CA MET A 1 -29.70 0.54 -11.71
C MET A 1 -28.40 1.16 -12.21
N GLU A 2 -28.46 2.15 -13.10
CA GLU A 2 -27.30 2.83 -13.70
C GLU A 2 -26.33 3.49 -12.69
N VAL A 3 -26.85 4.20 -11.69
CA VAL A 3 -26.00 4.88 -10.67
C VAL A 3 -25.16 3.88 -9.86
N LYS A 4 -25.73 2.73 -9.49
CA LYS A 4 -25.01 1.68 -8.74
C LYS A 4 -23.88 1.07 -9.59
N HIS A 5 -24.15 0.81 -10.87
CA HIS A 5 -23.17 0.26 -11.79
C HIS A 5 -22.01 1.24 -12.06
N ASN A 6 -22.32 2.52 -12.23
CA ASN A 6 -21.31 3.57 -12.41
C ASN A 6 -20.44 3.73 -11.16
N LYS A 7 -21.04 3.68 -9.96
CA LYS A 7 -20.30 3.75 -8.69
C LYS A 7 -19.38 2.53 -8.50
N LEU A 8 -19.87 1.33 -8.78
CA LEU A 8 -19.08 0.10 -8.67
C LEU A 8 -17.88 0.14 -9.63
N SER A 9 -18.09 0.57 -10.87
CA SER A 9 -17.02 0.73 -11.87
C SER A 9 -15.96 1.74 -11.43
N LEU A 10 -16.38 2.87 -10.86
CA LEU A 10 -15.46 3.89 -10.34
C LEU A 10 -14.63 3.36 -9.16
N LEU A 11 -15.26 2.64 -8.23
CA LEU A 11 -14.56 2.04 -7.09
C LEU A 11 -13.59 0.95 -7.53
N GLY A 12 -13.97 0.11 -8.50
CA GLY A 12 -13.07 -0.87 -9.10
C GLY A 12 -11.83 -0.19 -9.69
N ARG A 13 -12.02 0.91 -10.42
CA ARG A 13 -10.89 1.69 -10.95
C ARG A 13 -10.02 2.31 -9.84
N LYS A 14 -10.62 2.83 -8.77
CA LYS A 14 -9.87 3.35 -7.60
C LYS A 14 -9.05 2.28 -6.91
N TYR A 15 -9.60 1.08 -6.79
CA TYR A 15 -8.90 -0.08 -6.24
C TYR A 15 -7.73 -0.50 -7.16
N GLU A 16 -7.97 -0.57 -8.47
CA GLU A 16 -6.95 -1.00 -9.42
C GLU A 16 -5.77 -0.04 -9.49
N LEU A 17 -6.04 1.27 -9.47
CA LEU A 17 -5.06 2.35 -9.50
C LEU A 17 -4.61 2.81 -8.11
N PHE A 18 -4.87 2.01 -7.06
CA PHE A 18 -4.48 2.38 -5.72
C PHE A 18 -2.96 2.48 -5.60
N GLU A 19 -2.47 3.68 -5.27
CA GLU A 19 -1.06 3.98 -5.07
C GLU A 19 -0.84 4.70 -3.74
N ILE A 20 0.33 4.48 -3.14
CA ILE A 20 0.76 5.15 -1.91
C ILE A 20 1.58 6.38 -2.28
N GLU A 21 1.27 7.49 -1.64
CA GLU A 21 2.05 8.72 -1.82
C GLU A 21 3.39 8.63 -1.07
N GLU A 22 4.45 9.28 -1.57
CA GLU A 22 5.82 9.12 -1.03
C GLU A 22 5.96 9.44 0.47
N ASN A 23 5.11 10.33 0.98
CA ASN A 23 5.11 10.81 2.37
C ASN A 23 3.85 10.40 3.14
N GLU A 24 3.01 9.56 2.54
CA GLU A 24 1.83 9.02 3.24
C GLU A 24 2.27 7.93 4.22
N SER A 25 1.67 7.94 5.41
CA SER A 25 1.93 6.90 6.40
C SER A 25 1.19 5.61 6.06
N ILE A 26 1.73 4.47 6.50
CA ILE A 26 1.08 3.16 6.32
C ILE A 26 -0.31 3.14 6.96
N GLN A 27 -0.50 3.80 8.10
CA GLN A 27 -1.81 3.89 8.75
C GLN A 27 -2.81 4.71 7.92
N ALA A 28 -2.39 5.85 7.37
CA ALA A 28 -3.26 6.70 6.55
C ALA A 28 -3.67 5.99 5.25
N MET A 29 -2.68 5.38 4.58
CA MET A 29 -2.89 4.52 3.42
C MET A 29 -3.90 3.43 3.70
N PHE A 30 -3.73 2.69 4.81
CA PHE A 30 -4.59 1.57 5.14
C PHE A 30 -6.03 2.01 5.37
N GLY A 31 -6.23 3.18 5.99
CA GLY A 31 -7.56 3.78 6.12
C GLY A 31 -8.22 4.02 4.75
N LYS A 32 -7.51 4.64 3.79
CA LYS A 32 -8.04 4.84 2.42
C LYS A 32 -8.37 3.51 1.74
N PHE A 33 -7.50 2.51 1.89
CA PHE A 33 -7.70 1.20 1.31
C PHE A 33 -8.94 0.51 1.89
N GLN A 34 -9.10 0.53 3.22
CA GLN A 34 -10.27 -0.01 3.92
C GLN A 34 -11.57 0.64 3.46
N THR A 35 -11.58 1.96 3.27
CA THR A 35 -12.77 2.65 2.72
C THR A 35 -13.16 2.10 1.36
N ILE A 36 -12.19 1.90 0.44
CA ILE A 36 -12.45 1.39 -0.91
C ILE A 36 -13.01 -0.04 -0.86
N ILE A 37 -12.37 -0.96 -0.13
CA ILE A 37 -12.81 -2.36 -0.06
C ILE A 37 -14.17 -2.52 0.62
N ASN A 38 -14.46 -1.70 1.64
CA ASN A 38 -15.75 -1.70 2.32
C ASN A 38 -16.87 -1.21 1.39
N GLU A 39 -16.63 -0.14 0.63
CA GLU A 39 -17.59 0.36 -0.35
C GLU A 39 -17.81 -0.61 -1.51
N LEU A 40 -16.76 -1.30 -1.97
CA LEU A 40 -16.86 -2.35 -2.99
C LEU A 40 -17.71 -3.52 -2.48
N SER A 41 -17.39 -4.04 -1.30
CA SER A 41 -18.11 -5.15 -0.67
C SER A 41 -19.59 -4.84 -0.48
N PHE A 42 -19.91 -3.63 -0.01
CA PHE A 42 -21.29 -3.17 0.14
C PHE A 42 -22.08 -3.14 -1.18
N LEU A 43 -21.40 -2.94 -2.31
CA LEU A 43 -22.00 -2.93 -3.65
C LEU A 43 -21.91 -4.28 -4.37
N GLY A 44 -21.39 -5.32 -3.72
CA GLY A 44 -21.24 -6.67 -4.27
C GLY A 44 -19.96 -6.91 -5.09
N GLY A 45 -18.99 -5.99 -5.05
CA GLY A 45 -17.65 -6.21 -5.58
C GLY A 45 -16.78 -6.90 -4.54
N THR A 46 -16.19 -8.04 -4.89
CA THR A 46 -15.34 -8.82 -3.97
C THR A 46 -13.99 -9.11 -4.59
N TYR A 47 -12.95 -8.98 -3.76
CA TYR A 47 -11.59 -9.42 -4.03
C TYR A 47 -11.19 -10.32 -2.86
N ASP A 48 -10.27 -11.25 -3.08
CA ASP A 48 -9.81 -12.09 -1.99
C ASP A 48 -8.72 -11.38 -1.15
N ASN A 49 -8.36 -11.99 -0.02
CA ASN A 49 -7.33 -11.43 0.87
C ASN A 49 -5.95 -11.34 0.17
N PHE A 50 -5.65 -12.27 -0.73
CA PHE A 50 -4.39 -12.26 -1.46
C PHE A 50 -4.34 -11.11 -2.47
N ASP A 51 -5.44 -10.84 -3.18
CA ASP A 51 -5.60 -9.68 -4.07
C ASP A 51 -5.33 -8.38 -3.31
N HIS A 52 -5.87 -8.26 -2.09
CA HIS A 52 -5.65 -7.10 -1.23
C HIS A 52 -4.18 -6.93 -0.84
N ILE A 53 -3.55 -8.03 -0.41
CA ILE A 53 -2.13 -8.05 -0.04
C ILE A 53 -1.26 -7.67 -1.23
N ASP A 54 -1.47 -8.30 -2.39
CA ASP A 54 -0.67 -8.01 -3.58
C ASP A 54 -0.90 -6.58 -4.08
N LYS A 55 -2.14 -6.05 -3.97
CA LYS A 55 -2.44 -4.65 -4.30
C LYS A 55 -1.64 -3.68 -3.44
N ILE A 56 -1.62 -3.87 -2.12
CA ILE A 56 -0.81 -3.04 -1.21
C ILE A 56 0.68 -3.19 -1.50
N LEU A 57 1.18 -4.41 -1.70
CA LEU A 57 2.60 -4.63 -1.99
C LEU A 57 3.06 -4.01 -3.33
N ARG A 58 2.15 -3.84 -4.29
CA ARG A 58 2.42 -3.15 -5.56
C ARG A 58 2.33 -1.63 -5.45
N SER A 59 1.49 -1.12 -4.56
CA SER A 59 1.29 0.32 -4.36
C SER A 59 2.41 0.99 -3.56
N LEU A 60 3.20 0.20 -2.83
CA LEU A 60 4.31 0.71 -2.00
C LEU A 60 5.42 1.40 -2.83
N PRO A 61 5.93 2.55 -2.36
CA PRO A 61 7.04 3.24 -3.01
C PRO A 61 8.32 2.41 -3.08
N ARG A 62 9.24 2.78 -3.98
CA ARG A 62 10.49 2.02 -4.23
C ARG A 62 11.34 1.77 -2.97
N LYS A 63 11.28 2.63 -1.95
CA LYS A 63 12.03 2.45 -0.69
C LYS A 63 11.65 1.16 0.06
N TRP A 64 10.45 0.63 -0.17
CA TRP A 64 9.97 -0.62 0.43
C TRP A 64 10.38 -1.89 -0.30
N ARG A 65 11.12 -1.79 -1.43
CA ARG A 65 11.50 -2.95 -2.26
C ARG A 65 12.18 -4.09 -1.48
N PRO A 66 13.09 -3.84 -0.52
CA PRO A 66 13.67 -4.91 0.29
C PRO A 66 12.62 -5.70 1.07
N GLN A 67 11.75 -5.01 1.81
CA GLN A 67 10.69 -5.60 2.62
C GLN A 67 9.70 -6.38 1.75
N VAL A 68 9.29 -5.78 0.63
CA VAL A 68 8.39 -6.41 -0.36
C VAL A 68 8.99 -7.70 -0.92
N THR A 69 10.29 -7.72 -1.20
CA THR A 69 10.99 -8.91 -1.72
C THR A 69 11.02 -10.01 -0.67
N THR A 70 11.35 -9.67 0.58
CA THR A 70 11.35 -10.62 1.69
C THR A 70 9.96 -11.22 1.94
N LEU A 71 8.90 -10.41 1.93
CA LEU A 71 7.53 -10.87 2.10
C LEU A 71 7.12 -11.83 0.96
N ARG A 72 7.44 -11.48 -0.30
CA ARG A 72 7.15 -12.33 -1.47
C ARG A 72 7.94 -13.63 -1.50
N ALA A 73 9.17 -13.65 -0.96
CA ALA A 73 9.96 -14.86 -0.83
C ALA A 73 9.49 -15.76 0.32
N SER A 74 8.67 -15.25 1.24
CA SER A 74 8.16 -16.02 2.36
C SER A 74 7.13 -17.06 1.91
N LYS A 75 7.19 -18.28 2.47
CA LYS A 75 6.23 -19.36 2.18
C LYS A 75 4.81 -19.07 2.71
N ASN A 76 4.63 -17.97 3.44
CA ASN A 76 3.42 -17.66 4.18
C ASN A 76 2.62 -16.51 3.56
N LEU A 77 3.05 -15.90 2.46
CA LEU A 77 2.37 -14.73 1.90
C LEU A 77 0.87 -14.99 1.62
N GLN A 78 0.52 -16.18 1.13
CA GLN A 78 -0.88 -16.57 0.86
C GLN A 78 -1.72 -16.80 2.13
N LYS A 79 -1.08 -16.97 3.29
CA LYS A 79 -1.73 -17.21 4.58
C LYS A 79 -1.72 -15.99 5.50
N LEU A 80 -1.01 -14.95 5.10
CA LEU A 80 -0.88 -13.71 5.86
C LEU A 80 -2.23 -13.00 5.88
N SER A 81 -2.66 -12.50 7.03
CA SER A 81 -3.81 -11.60 7.10
C SER A 81 -3.43 -10.19 6.67
N LEU A 82 -4.44 -9.38 6.33
CA LEU A 82 -4.23 -7.98 5.99
C LEU A 82 -3.68 -7.20 7.20
N GLU A 83 -4.17 -7.49 8.40
CA GLU A 83 -3.71 -6.88 9.65
C GLU A 83 -2.25 -7.23 9.95
N GLU A 84 -1.84 -8.48 9.73
CA GLU A 84 -0.46 -8.91 9.89
C GLU A 84 0.45 -8.18 8.91
N LEU A 85 0.05 -8.06 7.63
CA LEU A 85 0.79 -7.27 6.64
C LEU A 85 0.99 -5.83 7.11
N ILE A 86 -0.07 -5.17 7.57
CA ILE A 86 0.01 -3.78 8.05
C ILE A 86 0.91 -3.67 9.28
N GLY A 87 0.84 -4.65 10.20
CA GLY A 87 1.75 -4.74 11.34
C GLY A 87 3.22 -4.81 10.91
N HIS A 88 3.54 -5.70 9.98
CA HIS A 88 4.88 -5.83 9.42
C HIS A 88 5.38 -4.53 8.76
N LEU A 89 4.54 -3.87 7.97
CA LEU A 89 4.92 -2.62 7.30
C LEU A 89 5.18 -1.49 8.31
N LYS A 90 4.31 -1.33 9.32
CA LYS A 90 4.46 -0.29 10.35
C LYS A 90 5.76 -0.38 11.14
N VAL A 91 6.25 -1.59 11.41
CA VAL A 91 7.51 -1.77 12.15
C VAL A 91 8.72 -1.20 11.39
N HIS A 92 8.71 -1.28 10.05
CA HIS A 92 9.80 -0.79 9.20
C HIS A 92 9.63 0.66 8.73
N GLU A 93 8.46 1.25 8.92
CA GLU A 93 8.17 2.62 8.50
C GLU A 93 9.15 3.67 9.07
N PRO A 94 9.52 3.65 10.37
CA PRO A 94 10.45 4.64 10.93
C PRO A 94 11.86 4.55 10.36
N GLU A 95 12.36 3.34 10.11
CA GLU A 95 13.69 3.10 9.55
C GLU A 95 13.79 3.70 8.14
N LEU A 96 12.77 3.48 7.32
CA LEU A 96 12.69 4.00 5.95
C LEU A 96 12.53 5.53 5.90
N GLN A 97 11.89 6.13 6.90
CA GLN A 97 11.78 7.58 7.02
C GLN A 97 13.12 8.25 7.37
N GLN A 98 13.91 7.64 8.26
CA GLN A 98 15.24 8.15 8.62
C GLN A 98 16.23 8.08 7.44
N ASP A 99 16.18 6.99 6.67
CA ASP A 99 16.99 6.83 5.46
C ASP A 99 16.69 7.90 4.39
N ASP A 100 15.42 8.26 4.21
CA ASP A 100 15.02 9.33 3.28
C ASP A 100 15.58 10.70 3.70
N VAL A 101 15.55 11.02 4.99
CA VAL A 101 16.12 12.26 5.54
C VAL A 101 17.64 12.30 5.32
N GLY A 102 18.34 11.20 5.63
CA GLY A 102 19.78 11.10 5.44
C GLY A 102 20.21 11.23 3.98
N ARG A 103 19.45 10.65 3.04
CA ARG A 103 19.71 10.78 1.59
C ARG A 103 19.47 12.20 1.07
N LYS A 104 18.38 12.86 1.50
CA LYS A 104 18.08 14.24 1.12
C LYS A 104 19.18 15.21 1.57
N GLN A 105 19.68 15.06 2.79
CA GLN A 105 20.80 15.87 3.28
C GLN A 105 22.07 15.66 2.43
N LYS A 106 22.50 14.41 2.21
CA LYS A 106 23.69 14.09 1.38
C LYS A 106 23.58 14.63 -0.06
N SER A 107 22.39 14.60 -0.65
CA SER A 107 22.14 15.14 -1.99
C SER A 107 22.30 16.66 -2.04
N MET A 108 21.85 17.39 -1.01
CA MET A 108 22.05 18.84 -0.92
C MET A 108 23.54 19.20 -0.82
N PHE A 109 24.32 18.50 0.01
CA PHE A 109 25.75 18.76 0.15
C PHE A 109 26.55 18.56 -1.16
N ARG A 110 26.13 17.63 -2.02
CA ARG A 110 26.77 17.41 -3.34
C ARG A 110 26.44 18.48 -4.38
N LYS A 111 25.34 19.23 -4.21
CA LYS A 111 24.92 20.26 -5.18
C LYS A 111 25.57 21.63 -4.92
N ILE A 112 26.21 21.80 -3.77
CA ILE A 112 26.78 23.09 -3.32
C ILE A 112 28.32 23.11 -3.51
N ASN A 113 28.92 22.01 -4.00
CA ASN A 113 30.35 21.91 -4.31
C ASN A 113 30.60 21.78 -5.82
#